data_AF-A0A4Q3S2J7-F1
#
_entry.id   AF-A0A4Q3S2J7-F1
#
_cell.length_a   1.000
_cell.length_b   1.000
_cell.length_c   1.000
_cell.angle_alpha   90.00
_cell.angle_beta   90.00
_cell.angle_gamma   90.00
#
_symmetry.space_group_name_H-M   'P 1'
#
loop_
_entity.id
_entity.type
_entity.pdbx_description
1 polymer ?
#
loop_
_entity_poly.entity_id
_entity_poly.type
_entity_poly.pdbx_seq_one_letter_code
_entity_poly.pdbx_strand_id
1 'polypeptide(L)'
;VHKGYFQHLGRDGTPVVRLKTAPSTSDIGYKDQNSSIHLLEAFTELYSVWKDKLVRERLEEMLLLIRDRITTPKGYLSLFLQRDWTPVSFRDSSKTAILRHTKLDHVSFGHDVETAFLLLEASHALGKEKDTQTLIIAKRMVDHALLNGWDKRKGGFYDEGYYFKNQPGITIIKDTKNWWAQAEGLNALLLMADLFPHDRMHYFERFKQQWKYIQTYLIDHVHGDWYAEGLDKSPKVKTSLKGHIWKGNYHQFRALQNCLERLRSVSIDKRPQKFADQLPATSLHTYGRGLINDDQQLELISSAAHVGFSFEGTTCEIDVAVPGWLSHNYMQYEIDGVYQKRVRVSSKSIITIRADKPGIHTVWLYKTTEAHTGPVIIRSVRGNKLSPLTRPVAPMIEFIGNSITCGAAADPSETPCGTGVYHDQHNAYMAYGPRVARALNANYIVSGVSGMGVYRPWNAESPSMDKLYEQTDFKEKSTRAWDFTKQVPQIVSIALGTNDLSRGDGKTQRAPFDSAVFVKRYIAFVKLLKSKYPAAQVALLSSAMVQGNDRNVLENCLNTVKDKIDILYPGDKPVAIYFFTSMQARGCSGHPNVEDHA
;
A
#
# COMPACT_ATOMS: atom_id res chain seq x y z
N VAL A 1 29.79 -13.27 13.15
CA VAL A 1 30.98 -13.47 12.29
C VAL A 1 30.53 -14.18 11.02
N HIS A 2 30.65 -13.51 9.89
CA HIS A 2 30.14 -13.84 8.55
C HIS A 2 28.61 -13.86 8.28
N LYS A 3 27.69 -13.97 9.24
CA LYS A 3 26.22 -13.83 9.02
C LYS A 3 25.64 -14.76 7.91
N GLY A 4 24.34 -14.71 7.63
CA GLY A 4 23.69 -15.46 6.54
C GLY A 4 23.71 -16.99 6.69
N TYR A 5 23.30 -17.70 5.64
CA TYR A 5 22.99 -19.14 5.67
C TYR A 5 23.83 -19.92 4.65
N PHE A 6 24.06 -21.20 4.92
CA PHE A 6 24.75 -22.13 4.01
C PHE A 6 23.72 -22.93 3.22
N GLN A 7 24.09 -23.30 1.99
CA GLN A 7 23.26 -24.13 1.11
C GLN A 7 22.92 -25.48 1.75
N HIS A 8 23.89 -26.07 2.45
CA HIS A 8 23.79 -27.40 3.04
C HIS A 8 23.89 -27.30 4.56
N LEU A 9 22.81 -27.70 5.24
CA LEU A 9 22.73 -27.77 6.69
C LEU A 9 22.41 -29.21 7.14
N GLY A 10 22.96 -29.61 8.28
CA GLY A 10 22.50 -30.77 9.03
C GLY A 10 21.08 -30.56 9.56
N ARG A 11 20.44 -31.65 10.00
CA ARG A 11 19.06 -31.59 10.55
C ARG A 11 18.93 -30.69 11.79
N ASP A 12 20.02 -30.49 12.51
CA ASP A 12 20.14 -29.60 13.67
C ASP A 12 20.50 -28.14 13.28
N GLY A 13 20.57 -27.83 11.98
CA GLY A 13 20.94 -26.52 11.47
C GLY A 13 22.44 -26.26 11.41
N THR A 14 23.29 -27.25 11.71
CA THR A 14 24.75 -27.08 11.63
C THR A 14 25.22 -27.02 10.17
N PRO A 15 26.05 -26.04 9.78
CA PRO A 15 26.59 -25.99 8.42
C PRO A 15 27.43 -27.21 8.05
N VAL A 16 27.14 -27.81 6.89
CA VAL A 16 27.96 -28.90 6.36
C VAL A 16 29.30 -28.34 5.89
N VAL A 17 30.40 -28.79 6.48
CA VAL A 17 31.74 -28.31 6.16
C VAL A 17 32.29 -29.00 4.91
N ARG A 18 32.88 -28.22 4.00
CA ARG A 18 33.55 -28.74 2.80
C ARG A 18 34.81 -29.54 3.18
N LEU A 19 34.84 -30.82 2.86
CA LEU A 19 36.02 -31.68 3.02
C LEU A 19 36.98 -31.52 1.83
N LYS A 20 38.28 -31.78 2.05
CA LYS A 20 39.30 -31.78 0.98
C LYS A 20 39.02 -32.80 -0.13
N THR A 21 38.27 -33.85 0.17
CA THR A 21 37.86 -34.91 -0.75
C THR A 21 36.62 -34.55 -1.58
N ALA A 22 35.93 -33.44 -1.25
CA ALA A 22 34.76 -33.02 -2.00
C ALA A 22 35.15 -32.69 -3.46
N PRO A 23 34.46 -33.21 -4.48
CA PRO A 23 34.73 -32.89 -5.88
C PRO A 23 34.75 -31.37 -6.10
N SER A 24 35.65 -30.88 -6.95
CA SER A 24 35.74 -29.43 -7.25
C SER A 24 34.44 -28.86 -7.85
N THR A 25 33.63 -29.71 -8.47
CA THR A 25 32.31 -29.39 -9.04
C THR A 25 31.16 -29.45 -8.03
N SER A 26 31.42 -29.85 -6.77
CA SER A 26 30.41 -29.92 -5.73
C SER A 26 30.18 -28.54 -5.10
N ASP A 27 28.93 -28.26 -4.75
CA ASP A 27 28.45 -27.08 -4.05
C ASP A 27 28.53 -27.20 -2.51
N ILE A 28 28.96 -28.36 -1.99
CA ILE A 28 29.02 -28.63 -0.55
C ILE A 28 29.92 -27.62 0.17
N GLY A 29 29.39 -27.07 1.27
CA GLY A 29 30.05 -26.15 2.18
C GLY A 29 30.12 -24.69 1.70
N TYR A 30 29.43 -24.37 0.61
CA TYR A 30 29.25 -22.99 0.17
C TYR A 30 27.94 -22.39 0.70
N LYS A 31 27.93 -21.06 0.70
CA LYS A 31 26.71 -20.26 0.67
C LYS A 31 26.34 -20.01 -0.78
N ASP A 32 25.09 -19.71 -1.05
CA ASP A 32 24.61 -19.54 -2.42
C ASP A 32 23.55 -18.45 -2.52
N GLN A 33 23.31 -18.00 -3.74
CA GLN A 33 22.26 -17.02 -4.03
C GLN A 33 20.85 -17.59 -3.80
N ASN A 34 20.61 -18.85 -4.15
CA ASN A 34 19.26 -19.40 -4.34
C ASN A 34 18.57 -19.59 -2.99
N SER A 35 19.23 -20.27 -2.06
CA SER A 35 18.75 -20.35 -0.68
C SER A 35 18.67 -18.98 -0.01
N SER A 36 19.60 -18.07 -0.33
CA SER A 36 19.58 -16.72 0.25
C SER A 36 18.35 -15.92 -0.17
N ILE A 37 18.00 -15.90 -1.46
CA ILE A 37 16.87 -15.10 -1.95
C ILE A 37 15.53 -15.71 -1.52
N HIS A 38 15.41 -17.03 -1.41
CA HIS A 38 14.18 -17.65 -0.91
C HIS A 38 14.02 -17.48 0.60
N LEU A 39 15.12 -17.37 1.36
CA LEU A 39 15.05 -16.95 2.76
C LEU A 39 14.62 -15.48 2.89
N LEU A 40 15.08 -14.60 1.99
CA LEU A 40 14.61 -13.22 1.93
C LEU A 40 13.10 -13.17 1.67
N GLU A 41 12.61 -13.91 0.67
CA GLU A 41 11.19 -14.04 0.34
C GLU A 41 10.38 -14.55 1.54
N ALA A 42 10.79 -15.67 2.14
CA ALA A 42 10.10 -16.26 3.28
C ALA A 42 10.07 -15.34 4.51
N PHE A 43 11.17 -14.65 4.84
CA PHE A 43 11.18 -13.69 5.94
C PHE A 43 10.35 -12.44 5.63
N THR A 44 10.27 -12.02 4.37
CA THR A 44 9.44 -10.88 3.94
C THR A 44 7.96 -11.17 4.20
N GLU A 45 7.49 -12.35 3.76
CA GLU A 45 6.11 -12.78 3.98
C GLU A 45 5.80 -12.97 5.46
N LEU A 46 6.68 -13.67 6.19
CA LEU A 46 6.51 -13.88 7.63
C LEU A 46 6.46 -12.55 8.40
N TYR A 47 7.35 -11.61 8.09
CA TYR A 47 7.36 -10.31 8.75
C TYR A 47 6.15 -9.44 8.39
N SER A 48 5.56 -9.65 7.21
CA SER A 48 4.38 -8.90 6.78
C SER A 48 3.17 -9.19 7.67
N VAL A 49 3.04 -10.43 8.14
CA VAL A 49 1.95 -10.86 9.03
C VAL A 49 2.34 -10.87 10.51
N TRP A 50 3.60 -11.14 10.83
CA TRP A 50 4.10 -11.24 12.21
C TRP A 50 5.26 -10.26 12.42
N LYS A 51 4.95 -9.09 13.01
CA LYS A 51 5.90 -8.00 13.25
C LYS A 51 6.87 -8.27 14.42
N ASP A 52 7.47 -9.45 14.43
CA ASP A 52 8.45 -9.88 15.41
C ASP A 52 9.83 -9.20 15.22
N LYS A 53 10.51 -8.94 16.34
CA LYS A 53 11.81 -8.25 16.34
C LYS A 53 12.90 -9.10 15.68
N LEU A 54 12.97 -10.40 15.99
CA LEU A 54 13.99 -11.29 15.43
C LEU A 54 13.75 -11.49 13.94
N VAL A 55 12.50 -11.67 13.50
CA VAL A 55 12.17 -11.78 12.07
C VAL A 55 12.59 -10.50 11.33
N ARG A 56 12.32 -9.31 11.89
CA ARG A 56 12.79 -8.03 11.34
C ARG A 56 14.31 -7.99 11.17
N GLU A 57 15.05 -8.39 12.20
CA GLU A 57 16.52 -8.42 12.18
C GLU A 57 17.07 -9.37 11.11
N ARG A 58 16.46 -10.55 10.95
CA ARG A 58 16.86 -11.54 9.92
C ARG A 58 16.51 -11.09 8.52
N LEU A 59 15.34 -10.49 8.33
CA LEU A 59 14.93 -9.91 7.06
C LEU A 59 15.88 -8.78 6.63
N GLU A 60 16.20 -7.86 7.55
CA GLU A 60 17.15 -6.77 7.27
C GLU A 60 18.56 -7.31 6.99
N GLU A 61 19.00 -8.34 7.71
CA GLU A 61 20.28 -9.01 7.42
C GLU A 61 20.30 -9.61 6.00
N MET A 62 19.27 -10.34 5.59
CA MET A 62 19.20 -10.93 4.25
C MET A 62 19.13 -9.87 3.16
N LEU A 63 18.34 -8.80 3.35
CA LEU A 63 18.25 -7.68 2.42
C LEU A 63 19.64 -7.08 2.15
N LEU A 64 20.38 -6.77 3.21
CA LEU A 64 21.70 -6.14 3.10
C LEU A 64 22.73 -7.11 2.50
N LEU A 65 22.72 -8.40 2.87
CA LEU A 65 23.65 -9.38 2.32
C LEU A 65 23.42 -9.59 0.83
N ILE A 66 22.18 -9.77 0.39
CA ILE A 66 21.87 -10.00 -1.03
C ILE A 66 22.22 -8.75 -1.84
N ARG A 67 21.79 -7.56 -1.38
CA ARG A 67 22.01 -6.29 -2.07
C ARG A 67 23.49 -5.91 -2.15
N ASP A 68 24.22 -6.02 -1.04
CA ASP A 68 25.55 -5.40 -0.90
C ASP A 68 26.71 -6.41 -1.01
N ARG A 69 26.44 -7.72 -0.92
CA ARG A 69 27.50 -8.77 -0.94
C ARG A 69 27.33 -9.78 -2.05
N ILE A 70 26.12 -10.31 -2.27
CA ILE A 70 25.88 -11.34 -3.29
C ILE A 70 25.76 -10.71 -4.68
N THR A 71 25.07 -9.56 -4.77
CA THR A 71 24.92 -8.83 -6.03
C THR A 71 26.22 -8.14 -6.41
N THR A 72 26.74 -8.46 -7.59
CA THR A 72 27.98 -7.87 -8.10
C THR A 72 27.76 -6.42 -8.56
N PRO A 73 28.82 -5.59 -8.65
CA PRO A 73 28.70 -4.23 -9.17
C PRO A 73 28.09 -4.13 -10.58
N LYS A 74 28.21 -5.20 -11.39
CA LYS A 74 27.63 -5.30 -12.73
C LYS A 74 26.11 -5.50 -12.73
N GLY A 75 25.51 -5.86 -11.59
CA GLY A 75 24.07 -6.11 -11.47
C GLY A 75 23.67 -7.56 -11.70
N TYR A 76 24.53 -8.54 -11.42
CA TYR A 76 24.11 -9.94 -11.40
C TYR A 76 24.59 -10.60 -10.12
N LEU A 77 23.92 -11.66 -9.69
CA LEU A 77 24.24 -12.37 -8.45
C LEU A 77 25.45 -13.31 -8.61
N SER A 78 26.26 -13.41 -7.57
CA SER A 78 27.28 -14.46 -7.46
C SER A 78 26.61 -15.77 -7.04
N LEU A 79 26.73 -16.80 -7.86
CA LEU A 79 25.99 -18.06 -7.69
C LEU A 79 26.32 -18.76 -6.36
N PHE A 80 27.61 -18.93 -6.06
CA PHE A 80 28.11 -19.51 -4.81
C PHE A 80 29.22 -18.64 -4.21
N LEU A 81 29.28 -18.64 -2.87
CA LEU A 81 30.26 -17.90 -2.09
C LEU A 81 30.84 -18.77 -0.98
N GLN A 82 32.09 -18.49 -0.64
CA GLN A 82 32.75 -19.03 0.53
C GLN A 82 32.09 -18.53 1.83
N ARG A 83 32.48 -19.12 2.97
CA ARG A 83 31.98 -18.71 4.29
C ARG A 83 32.10 -17.21 4.55
N ASP A 84 33.19 -16.60 4.07
CA ASP A 84 33.53 -15.18 4.23
C ASP A 84 32.92 -14.25 3.16
N TRP A 85 32.05 -14.78 2.29
CA TRP A 85 31.45 -14.10 1.12
C TRP A 85 32.40 -13.85 -0.05
N THR A 86 33.57 -14.49 -0.09
CA THR A 86 34.39 -14.50 -1.31
C THR A 86 33.67 -15.31 -2.40
N PRO A 87 33.40 -14.75 -3.60
CA PRO A 87 32.74 -15.50 -4.67
C PRO A 87 33.55 -16.73 -5.10
N VAL A 88 32.86 -17.85 -5.31
CA VAL A 88 33.44 -19.02 -6.00
C VAL A 88 33.48 -18.68 -7.48
N SER A 89 34.68 -18.69 -8.07
CA SER A 89 34.88 -18.25 -9.46
C SER A 89 35.97 -19.08 -10.14
N PHE A 90 35.68 -19.52 -11.36
CA PHE A 90 36.63 -20.20 -12.25
C PHE A 90 37.05 -19.31 -13.41
N ARG A 91 36.75 -18.00 -13.39
CA ARG A 91 36.96 -17.07 -14.51
C ARG A 91 38.41 -16.97 -14.99
N ASP A 92 39.38 -17.20 -14.10
CA ASP A 92 40.82 -17.21 -14.41
C ASP A 92 41.35 -18.59 -14.86
N SER A 93 40.47 -19.61 -14.91
CA SER A 93 40.81 -20.96 -15.36
C SER A 93 40.69 -21.13 -16.88
N SER A 94 41.17 -22.26 -17.39
CA SER A 94 40.98 -22.62 -18.79
C SER A 94 39.48 -22.73 -19.15
N LYS A 95 39.14 -22.53 -20.43
CA LYS A 95 37.75 -22.66 -20.91
C LYS A 95 37.15 -24.03 -20.56
N THR A 96 37.93 -25.11 -20.68
CA THR A 96 37.50 -26.47 -20.30
C THR A 96 37.19 -26.57 -18.82
N ALA A 97 38.03 -25.97 -17.95
CA ALA A 97 37.77 -25.94 -16.52
C ALA A 97 36.51 -25.13 -16.19
N ILE A 98 36.32 -23.96 -16.81
CA ILE A 98 35.11 -23.14 -16.67
C ILE A 98 33.87 -23.96 -17.03
N LEU A 99 33.86 -24.58 -18.23
CA LEU A 99 32.70 -25.34 -18.72
C LEU A 99 32.36 -26.54 -17.84
N ARG A 100 33.33 -27.11 -17.12
CA ARG A 100 33.11 -28.19 -16.15
C ARG A 100 32.47 -27.70 -14.84
N HIS A 101 32.61 -26.42 -14.51
CA HIS A 101 32.20 -25.83 -13.24
C HIS A 101 31.06 -24.81 -13.36
N THR A 102 30.40 -24.69 -14.52
CA THR A 102 29.33 -23.69 -14.75
C THR A 102 28.24 -23.72 -13.68
N LYS A 103 27.95 -24.88 -13.11
CA LYS A 103 27.00 -25.04 -11.99
C LYS A 103 27.39 -24.28 -10.71
N LEU A 104 28.60 -23.74 -10.61
CA LEU A 104 29.11 -23.02 -9.45
C LEU A 104 29.34 -21.52 -9.70
N ASP A 105 29.44 -21.06 -10.95
CA ASP A 105 29.80 -19.67 -11.24
C ASP A 105 29.20 -19.07 -12.53
N HIS A 106 28.14 -19.67 -13.09
CA HIS A 106 27.38 -19.04 -14.18
C HIS A 106 26.52 -17.86 -13.68
N VAL A 107 26.11 -17.01 -14.63
CA VAL A 107 25.12 -15.95 -14.42
C VAL A 107 23.73 -16.51 -14.73
N SER A 108 22.81 -16.43 -13.78
CA SER A 108 21.42 -16.86 -13.95
C SER A 108 20.48 -15.66 -14.08
N PHE A 109 20.07 -15.35 -15.31
CA PHE A 109 19.28 -14.16 -15.60
C PHE A 109 17.89 -14.18 -14.94
N GLY A 110 17.32 -15.36 -14.73
CA GLY A 110 16.06 -15.54 -14.00
C GLY A 110 16.16 -15.08 -12.54
N HIS A 111 17.22 -15.50 -11.85
CA HIS A 111 17.44 -15.09 -10.45
C HIS A 111 17.74 -13.59 -10.34
N ASP A 112 18.40 -13.00 -11.34
CA ASP A 112 18.66 -11.56 -11.36
C ASP A 112 17.35 -10.76 -11.40
N VAL A 113 16.40 -11.12 -12.28
CA VAL A 113 15.10 -10.43 -12.37
C VAL A 113 14.19 -10.74 -11.18
N GLU A 114 14.25 -11.96 -10.64
CA GLU A 114 13.50 -12.34 -9.44
C GLU A 114 13.93 -11.54 -8.22
N THR A 115 15.24 -11.56 -7.96
CA THR A 115 15.82 -10.89 -6.80
C THR A 115 15.59 -9.39 -6.81
N ALA A 116 15.55 -8.78 -8.01
CA ALA A 116 15.29 -7.36 -8.13
C ALA A 116 13.97 -6.94 -7.45
N PHE A 117 12.87 -7.66 -7.67
CA PHE A 117 11.61 -7.31 -7.01
C PHE A 117 11.55 -7.80 -5.56
N LEU A 118 12.17 -8.94 -5.21
CA LEU A 118 12.23 -9.42 -3.82
C LEU A 118 12.96 -8.44 -2.90
N LEU A 119 14.04 -7.81 -3.39
CA LEU A 119 14.75 -6.75 -2.66
C LEU A 119 13.84 -5.55 -2.37
N LEU A 120 12.99 -5.18 -3.33
CA LEU A 120 12.04 -4.08 -3.18
C LEU A 120 10.96 -4.44 -2.16
N GLU A 121 10.34 -5.62 -2.29
CA GLU A 121 9.32 -6.13 -1.38
C GLU A 121 9.84 -6.23 0.06
N ALA A 122 11.03 -6.78 0.27
CA ALA A 122 11.69 -6.85 1.57
C ALA A 122 11.94 -5.45 2.18
N SER A 123 12.45 -4.52 1.37
CA SER A 123 12.69 -3.14 1.80
C SER A 123 11.39 -2.44 2.23
N HIS A 124 10.30 -2.65 1.49
CA HIS A 124 8.99 -2.15 1.86
C HIS A 124 8.44 -2.79 3.14
N ALA A 125 8.53 -4.11 3.28
CA ALA A 125 8.06 -4.81 4.47
C ALA A 125 8.77 -4.31 5.74
N LEU A 126 10.03 -3.90 5.62
CA LEU A 126 10.83 -3.27 6.70
C LEU A 126 10.45 -1.81 7.00
N GLY A 127 9.57 -1.19 6.20
CA GLY A 127 9.14 0.21 6.34
C GLY A 127 10.14 1.22 5.80
N LYS A 128 11.00 0.84 4.85
CA LYS A 128 12.00 1.75 4.25
C LYS A 128 11.40 2.49 3.05
N GLU A 129 10.54 3.47 3.31
CA GLU A 129 9.74 4.18 2.30
C GLU A 129 10.55 4.91 1.19
N LYS A 130 11.84 5.18 1.41
CA LYS A 130 12.74 5.89 0.47
C LYS A 130 14.09 5.19 0.27
N ASP A 131 14.10 3.86 0.15
CA ASP A 131 15.33 3.08 -0.05
C ASP A 131 15.87 3.19 -1.49
N THR A 132 16.49 4.33 -1.80
CA THR A 132 17.05 4.62 -3.12
C THR A 132 18.16 3.65 -3.52
N GLN A 133 18.97 3.18 -2.55
CA GLN A 133 20.04 2.24 -2.81
C GLN A 133 19.49 0.90 -3.31
N THR A 134 18.47 0.36 -2.64
CA THR A 134 17.84 -0.89 -3.05
C THR A 134 17.17 -0.74 -4.42
N LEU A 135 16.52 0.39 -4.70
CA LEU A 135 15.96 0.67 -6.02
C LEU A 135 17.03 0.72 -7.13
N ILE A 136 18.17 1.37 -6.89
CA ILE A 136 19.29 1.45 -7.85
C ILE A 136 19.82 0.05 -8.16
N ILE A 137 20.01 -0.80 -7.14
CA ILE A 137 20.52 -2.16 -7.33
C ILE A 137 19.49 -3.03 -8.06
N ALA A 138 18.22 -3.03 -7.63
CA ALA A 138 17.15 -3.77 -8.29
C ALA A 138 17.02 -3.41 -9.78
N LYS A 139 17.02 -2.10 -10.11
CA LYS A 139 16.99 -1.65 -11.50
C LYS A 139 18.20 -2.14 -12.28
N ARG A 140 19.40 -2.03 -11.70
CA ARG A 140 20.64 -2.50 -12.35
C ARG A 140 20.59 -3.99 -12.66
N MET A 141 19.95 -4.79 -11.81
CA MET A 141 19.79 -6.22 -12.03
C MET A 141 18.89 -6.53 -13.22
N VAL A 142 17.73 -5.89 -13.31
CA VAL A 142 16.84 -6.06 -14.47
C VAL A 142 17.47 -5.53 -15.75
N ASP A 143 18.19 -4.39 -15.68
CA ASP A 143 18.91 -3.82 -16.82
C ASP A 143 19.99 -4.77 -17.32
N HIS A 144 20.76 -5.36 -16.41
CA HIS A 144 21.78 -6.35 -16.74
C HIS A 144 21.15 -7.54 -17.44
N ALA A 145 20.10 -8.14 -16.87
CA ALA A 145 19.44 -9.31 -17.45
C ALA A 145 18.85 -9.00 -18.85
N LEU A 146 18.23 -7.83 -19.04
CA LEU A 146 17.68 -7.43 -20.34
C LEU A 146 18.75 -7.16 -21.39
N LEU A 147 19.87 -6.54 -21.02
CA LEU A 147 20.94 -6.22 -21.97
C LEU A 147 21.69 -7.47 -22.44
N ASN A 148 21.81 -8.46 -21.54
CA ASN A 148 22.77 -9.54 -21.67
C ASN A 148 22.13 -10.92 -21.86
N GLY A 149 20.92 -11.14 -21.32
CA GLY A 149 20.24 -12.44 -21.26
C GLY A 149 18.92 -12.51 -22.01
N TRP A 150 18.52 -11.45 -22.72
CA TRP A 150 17.23 -11.38 -23.42
C TRP A 150 17.31 -11.87 -24.88
N ASP A 151 16.35 -12.70 -25.29
CA ASP A 151 16.17 -13.03 -26.71
C ASP A 151 15.48 -11.88 -27.45
N LYS A 152 16.30 -11.07 -28.14
CA LYS A 152 15.81 -9.91 -28.92
C LYS A 152 14.86 -10.29 -30.07
N ARG A 153 14.79 -11.55 -30.50
CA ARG A 153 13.93 -11.99 -31.61
C ARG A 153 12.56 -12.45 -31.13
N LYS A 154 12.52 -13.35 -30.13
CA LYS A 154 11.28 -13.96 -29.67
C LYS A 154 10.77 -13.41 -28.33
N GLY A 155 11.61 -12.69 -27.59
CA GLY A 155 11.39 -12.42 -26.18
C GLY A 155 11.77 -13.62 -25.29
N GLY A 156 11.76 -13.39 -23.99
CA GLY A 156 12.17 -14.36 -22.99
C GLY A 156 13.63 -14.19 -22.56
N PHE A 157 13.88 -14.53 -21.30
CA PHE A 157 15.23 -14.60 -20.72
C PHE A 157 15.81 -16.00 -20.94
N TYR A 158 17.06 -16.05 -21.41
CA TYR A 158 17.85 -17.27 -21.46
C TYR A 158 18.21 -17.75 -20.05
N ASP A 159 18.50 -19.04 -19.91
CA ASP A 159 18.82 -19.63 -18.61
C ASP A 159 20.18 -19.14 -18.07
N GLU A 160 21.25 -19.22 -18.87
CA GLU A 160 22.61 -19.06 -18.34
C GLU A 160 23.56 -18.28 -19.26
N GLY A 161 24.32 -17.35 -18.66
CA GLY A 161 25.40 -16.63 -19.29
C GLY A 161 26.73 -16.78 -18.55
N TYR A 162 27.84 -16.44 -19.20
CA TYR A 162 29.16 -16.45 -18.61
C TYR A 162 30.06 -15.33 -19.13
N TYR A 163 30.80 -14.67 -18.23
CA TYR A 163 31.82 -13.69 -18.58
C TYR A 163 33.18 -14.39 -18.66
N PHE A 164 33.63 -14.69 -19.88
CA PHE A 164 34.98 -15.20 -20.11
C PHE A 164 36.00 -14.06 -20.04
N LYS A 165 37.12 -14.27 -19.34
CA LYS A 165 38.18 -13.25 -19.16
C LYS A 165 38.66 -12.64 -20.48
N ASN A 166 38.76 -13.46 -21.52
CA ASN A 166 39.31 -13.08 -22.82
C ASN A 166 38.23 -12.78 -23.87
N GLN A 167 36.97 -12.53 -23.47
CA GLN A 167 35.90 -12.15 -24.39
C GLN A 167 35.22 -10.87 -23.91
N PRO A 168 34.95 -9.90 -24.80
CA PRO A 168 34.18 -8.73 -24.43
C PRO A 168 32.71 -9.12 -24.19
N GLY A 169 32.15 -8.61 -23.10
CA GLY A 169 30.75 -8.89 -22.74
C GLY A 169 30.52 -10.30 -22.20
N ILE A 170 29.26 -10.71 -22.20
CA ILE A 170 28.81 -12.00 -21.70
C ILE A 170 28.50 -12.93 -22.87
N THR A 171 28.73 -14.22 -22.67
CA THR A 171 28.40 -15.27 -23.64
C THR A 171 27.25 -16.10 -23.09
N ILE A 172 26.19 -16.28 -23.87
CA ILE A 172 25.10 -17.22 -23.53
C ILE A 172 25.65 -18.64 -23.64
N ILE A 173 25.66 -19.36 -22.53
CA ILE A 173 26.16 -20.75 -22.47
C ILE A 173 25.02 -21.77 -22.41
N LYS A 174 23.81 -21.32 -22.08
CA LYS A 174 22.58 -22.11 -22.14
C LYS A 174 21.41 -21.23 -22.57
N ASP A 175 20.95 -21.44 -23.81
CA ASP A 175 19.94 -20.61 -24.46
C ASP A 175 18.52 -21.18 -24.40
N THR A 176 18.30 -22.21 -23.58
CA THR A 176 16.96 -22.65 -23.15
C THR A 176 16.31 -21.56 -22.31
N LYS A 177 14.99 -21.62 -22.19
CA LYS A 177 14.19 -20.65 -21.43
C LYS A 177 13.22 -21.40 -20.54
N ASN A 178 13.60 -21.56 -19.28
CA ASN A 178 12.77 -22.24 -18.29
C ASN A 178 11.54 -21.41 -17.89
N TRP A 179 10.51 -22.10 -17.41
CA TRP A 179 9.20 -21.53 -17.10
C TRP A 179 9.20 -20.49 -15.96
N TRP A 180 9.98 -20.72 -14.90
CA TRP A 180 9.96 -19.87 -13.70
C TRP A 180 10.63 -18.53 -13.99
N ALA A 181 11.79 -18.53 -14.66
CA ALA A 181 12.49 -17.30 -15.05
C ALA A 181 11.62 -16.43 -15.95
N GLN A 182 10.77 -17.06 -16.76
CA GLN A 182 9.81 -16.33 -17.59
C GLN A 182 8.68 -15.71 -16.77
N ALA A 183 8.17 -16.40 -15.76
CA ALA A 183 7.16 -15.86 -14.85
C ALA A 183 7.72 -14.70 -14.02
N GLU A 184 8.90 -14.89 -13.42
CA GLU A 184 9.56 -13.85 -12.62
C GLU A 184 9.97 -12.64 -13.46
N GLY A 185 10.49 -12.88 -14.66
CA GLY A 185 10.74 -11.83 -15.65
C GLY A 185 9.49 -11.06 -16.03
N LEU A 186 8.33 -11.73 -16.18
CA LEU A 186 7.06 -11.07 -16.46
C LEU A 186 6.68 -10.09 -15.33
N ASN A 187 6.76 -10.54 -14.07
CA ASN A 187 6.47 -9.71 -12.90
C ASN A 187 7.45 -8.52 -12.79
N ALA A 188 8.76 -8.78 -12.90
CA ALA A 188 9.80 -7.77 -12.79
C ALA A 188 9.68 -6.70 -13.88
N LEU A 189 9.39 -7.09 -15.13
CA LEU A 189 9.26 -6.14 -16.23
C LEU A 189 8.07 -5.20 -16.06
N LEU A 190 6.93 -5.69 -15.56
CA LEU A 190 5.79 -4.83 -15.28
C LEU A 190 6.07 -3.90 -14.09
N LEU A 191 6.67 -4.42 -13.02
CA LEU A 191 7.12 -3.61 -11.89
C LEU A 191 8.06 -2.48 -12.34
N MET A 192 9.07 -2.80 -13.17
CA MET A 192 10.01 -1.79 -13.67
C MET A 192 9.35 -0.80 -14.65
N ALA A 193 8.32 -1.21 -15.38
CA ALA A 193 7.52 -0.31 -16.21
C ALA A 193 6.74 0.72 -15.36
N ASP A 194 6.23 0.30 -14.20
CA ASP A 194 5.55 1.21 -13.28
C ASP A 194 6.53 2.21 -12.65
N LEU A 195 7.71 1.71 -12.23
CA LEU A 195 8.76 2.51 -11.58
C LEU A 195 9.47 3.46 -12.56
N PHE A 196 9.64 3.03 -13.82
CA PHE A 196 10.42 3.74 -14.83
C PHE A 196 9.70 3.75 -16.21
N PRO A 197 8.55 4.42 -16.34
CA PRO A 197 7.66 4.32 -17.51
C PRO A 197 8.25 4.86 -18.82
N HIS A 198 9.29 5.71 -18.74
CA HIS A 198 9.96 6.33 -19.89
C HIS A 198 11.43 5.94 -20.00
N ASP A 199 11.84 4.86 -19.34
CA ASP A 199 13.23 4.40 -19.41
C ASP A 199 13.58 3.88 -20.81
N ARG A 200 14.82 4.11 -21.22
CA ARG A 200 15.41 3.61 -22.47
C ARG A 200 15.36 2.07 -22.62
N MET A 201 15.18 1.35 -21.52
CA MET A 201 15.03 -0.11 -21.53
C MET A 201 13.66 -0.57 -22.03
N HIS A 202 12.67 0.35 -22.08
CA HIS A 202 11.31 0.10 -22.57
C HIS A 202 10.63 -1.10 -21.89
N TYR A 203 10.66 -1.16 -20.55
CA TYR A 203 10.20 -2.33 -19.78
C TYR A 203 8.77 -2.77 -20.14
N PHE A 204 7.84 -1.84 -20.38
CA PHE A 204 6.47 -2.21 -20.73
C PHE A 204 6.37 -2.92 -22.10
N GLU A 205 7.20 -2.51 -23.07
CA GLU A 205 7.30 -3.21 -24.36
C GLU A 205 7.93 -4.59 -24.21
N ARG A 206 8.94 -4.71 -23.34
CA ARG A 206 9.54 -6.00 -22.98
C ARG A 206 8.55 -6.91 -22.25
N PHE A 207 7.73 -6.37 -21.36
CA PHE A 207 6.63 -7.09 -20.70
C PHE A 207 5.65 -7.65 -21.73
N LYS A 208 5.21 -6.86 -22.72
CA LYS A 208 4.34 -7.36 -23.81
C LYS A 208 5.01 -8.47 -24.63
N GLN A 209 6.30 -8.33 -24.93
CA GLN A 209 7.08 -9.37 -25.63
C GLN A 209 7.20 -10.65 -24.79
N GLN A 210 7.46 -10.52 -23.48
CA GLN A 210 7.51 -11.63 -22.52
C GLN A 210 6.17 -12.36 -22.47
N TRP A 211 5.08 -11.62 -22.36
CA TRP A 211 3.74 -12.20 -22.33
C TRP A 211 3.41 -12.96 -23.62
N LYS A 212 3.71 -12.36 -24.78
CA LYS A 212 3.55 -13.04 -26.07
C LYS A 212 4.38 -14.32 -26.15
N TYR A 213 5.62 -14.30 -25.67
CA TYR A 213 6.48 -15.48 -25.61
C TYR A 213 5.86 -16.58 -24.75
N ILE A 214 5.42 -16.26 -23.52
CA ILE A 214 4.77 -17.18 -22.59
C ILE A 214 3.52 -17.81 -23.23
N GLN A 215 2.64 -16.99 -23.79
CA GLN A 215 1.41 -17.47 -24.43
C GLN A 215 1.68 -18.42 -25.60
N THR A 216 2.77 -18.21 -26.33
CA THR A 216 3.09 -18.96 -27.55
C THR A 216 3.85 -20.25 -27.23
N TYR A 217 4.80 -20.21 -26.29
CA TYR A 217 5.79 -21.27 -26.13
C TYR A 217 5.78 -21.96 -24.76
N LEU A 218 5.08 -21.41 -23.76
CA LEU A 218 5.02 -22.01 -22.42
C LEU A 218 3.63 -22.50 -22.04
N ILE A 219 2.57 -21.77 -22.38
CA ILE A 219 1.21 -22.20 -22.02
C ILE A 219 0.80 -23.40 -22.87
N ASP A 220 0.39 -24.49 -22.20
CA ASP A 220 -0.30 -25.58 -22.87
C ASP A 220 -1.81 -25.28 -22.93
N HIS A 221 -2.25 -24.74 -24.07
CA HIS A 221 -3.67 -24.44 -24.30
C HIS A 221 -4.56 -25.67 -24.49
N VAL A 222 -3.99 -26.87 -24.60
CA VAL A 222 -4.73 -28.13 -24.75
C VAL A 222 -5.01 -28.76 -23.39
N HIS A 223 -4.00 -28.83 -22.52
CA HIS A 223 -4.08 -29.53 -21.23
C HIS A 223 -3.85 -28.64 -19.99
N GLY A 224 -3.79 -27.31 -20.15
CA GLY A 224 -3.59 -26.34 -19.05
C GLY A 224 -2.18 -26.32 -18.47
N ASP A 225 -1.89 -25.36 -17.56
CA ASP A 225 -0.55 -25.11 -16.99
C ASP A 225 0.53 -24.79 -18.05
N TRP A 226 1.76 -24.56 -17.60
CA TRP A 226 2.92 -24.24 -18.44
C TRP A 226 3.84 -25.45 -18.58
N TYR A 227 4.46 -25.61 -19.75
CA TYR A 227 5.58 -26.53 -19.96
C TYR A 227 6.79 -26.11 -19.11
N ALA A 228 7.68 -27.06 -18.78
CA ALA A 228 8.86 -26.77 -17.97
C ALA A 228 9.89 -25.84 -18.66
N GLU A 229 9.92 -25.87 -20.00
CA GLU A 229 10.76 -25.02 -20.82
C GLU A 229 9.99 -24.58 -22.07
N GLY A 230 10.42 -23.47 -22.66
CA GLY A 230 9.81 -22.95 -23.89
C GLY A 230 10.00 -23.89 -25.08
N LEU A 231 8.90 -24.16 -25.78
CA LEU A 231 8.89 -25.05 -26.95
C LEU A 231 9.72 -24.52 -28.13
N ASP A 232 10.11 -23.25 -28.14
CA ASP A 232 10.96 -22.67 -29.19
C ASP A 232 12.39 -23.22 -29.19
N LYS A 233 12.88 -23.66 -28.03
CA LYS A 233 14.22 -24.24 -27.82
C LYS A 233 14.16 -25.70 -27.41
N SER A 234 13.10 -26.09 -26.72
CA SER A 234 12.96 -27.42 -26.13
C SER A 234 11.67 -28.11 -26.58
N PRO A 235 11.40 -28.31 -27.89
CA PRO A 235 10.10 -28.81 -28.38
C PRO A 235 9.70 -30.18 -27.81
N LYS A 236 10.68 -30.98 -27.37
CA LYS A 236 10.45 -32.31 -26.77
C LYS A 236 9.74 -32.26 -25.42
N VAL A 237 9.79 -31.13 -24.69
CA VAL A 237 9.14 -31.00 -23.37
C VAL A 237 7.62 -30.93 -23.46
N LYS A 238 7.06 -30.81 -24.68
CA LYS A 238 5.62 -30.83 -24.93
C LYS A 238 4.94 -32.09 -24.36
N THR A 239 5.64 -33.22 -24.36
CA THR A 239 5.13 -34.51 -23.86
C THR A 239 5.73 -34.91 -22.50
N SER A 240 6.45 -34.01 -21.84
CA SER A 240 7.05 -34.27 -20.52
C SER A 240 6.08 -34.01 -19.37
N LEU A 241 6.43 -34.47 -18.17
CA LEU A 241 5.68 -34.16 -16.95
C LEU A 241 5.69 -32.65 -16.68
N LYS A 242 4.51 -32.06 -16.44
CA LYS A 242 4.37 -30.64 -16.08
C LYS A 242 4.66 -30.35 -14.61
N GLY A 243 4.72 -31.36 -13.76
CA GLY A 243 5.06 -31.24 -12.34
C GLY A 243 6.16 -32.21 -11.98
N HIS A 244 7.13 -31.73 -11.20
CA HIS A 244 8.21 -32.54 -10.62
C HIS A 244 8.80 -31.76 -9.44
N ILE A 245 9.76 -32.35 -8.71
CA ILE A 245 10.37 -31.76 -7.51
C ILE A 245 10.98 -30.35 -7.71
N TRP A 246 11.20 -29.92 -8.95
CA TRP A 246 11.75 -28.60 -9.31
C TRP A 246 10.77 -27.71 -10.09
N LYS A 247 9.53 -28.15 -10.31
CA LYS A 247 8.47 -27.36 -10.95
C LYS A 247 7.19 -27.44 -10.13
N GLY A 248 6.90 -26.35 -9.42
CA GLY A 248 5.63 -26.09 -8.76
C GLY A 248 4.73 -25.16 -9.57
N ASN A 249 3.66 -24.67 -8.92
CA ASN A 249 2.66 -23.77 -9.51
C ASN A 249 2.73 -22.32 -8.98
N TYR A 250 3.67 -22.02 -8.08
CA TYR A 250 3.67 -20.75 -7.35
C TYR A 250 4.23 -19.57 -8.17
N HIS A 251 5.30 -19.75 -8.95
CA HIS A 251 5.89 -18.64 -9.72
C HIS A 251 4.90 -18.08 -10.76
N GLN A 252 4.28 -18.95 -11.58
CA GLN A 252 3.32 -18.50 -12.60
C GLN A 252 2.05 -17.93 -11.98
N PHE A 253 1.59 -18.49 -10.85
CA PHE A 253 0.43 -17.94 -10.14
C PHE A 253 0.74 -16.55 -9.56
N ARG A 254 1.82 -16.41 -8.77
CA ARG A 254 2.24 -15.13 -8.17
C ARG A 254 2.47 -14.08 -9.23
N ALA A 255 3.22 -14.41 -10.30
CA ALA A 255 3.48 -13.47 -11.38
C ALA A 255 2.19 -13.01 -12.07
N LEU A 256 1.27 -13.92 -12.40
CA LEU A 256 0.01 -13.57 -13.05
C LEU A 256 -0.90 -12.76 -12.12
N GLN A 257 -1.00 -13.11 -10.84
CA GLN A 257 -1.78 -12.36 -9.87
C GLN A 257 -1.23 -10.95 -9.69
N ASN A 258 0.07 -10.80 -9.45
CA ASN A 258 0.73 -9.50 -9.33
C ASN A 258 0.54 -8.64 -10.59
N CYS A 259 0.68 -9.25 -11.77
CA CYS A 259 0.46 -8.55 -13.03
C CYS A 259 -1.00 -8.14 -13.21
N LEU A 260 -1.94 -9.01 -12.84
CA LEU A 260 -3.37 -8.73 -12.94
C LEU A 260 -3.78 -7.60 -12.00
N GLU A 261 -3.31 -7.62 -10.76
CA GLU A 261 -3.55 -6.56 -9.78
C GLU A 261 -3.02 -5.21 -10.26
N ARG A 262 -1.78 -5.18 -10.78
CA ARG A 262 -1.17 -3.97 -11.37
C ARG A 262 -1.90 -3.49 -12.62
N LEU A 263 -2.29 -4.39 -13.51
CA LEU A 263 -2.98 -4.01 -14.74
C LEU A 263 -4.43 -3.59 -14.48
N ARG A 264 -5.09 -4.15 -13.45
CA ARG A 264 -6.48 -3.81 -13.07
C ARG A 264 -6.56 -2.58 -12.18
N SER A 265 -5.58 -2.32 -11.32
CA SER A 265 -5.44 -0.99 -10.69
C SER A 265 -5.17 0.09 -11.74
N VAL A 266 -4.74 -0.32 -12.93
CA VAL A 266 -4.61 0.47 -14.17
C VAL A 266 -5.75 0.16 -15.16
N SER A 267 -6.95 -0.27 -14.73
CA SER A 267 -8.10 -0.43 -15.66
C SER A 267 -8.63 0.93 -16.13
N ILE A 268 -7.87 1.53 -17.04
CA ILE A 268 -8.18 2.64 -17.92
C ILE A 268 -7.97 2.08 -19.31
N ASP A 269 -8.99 2.25 -20.15
CA ASP A 269 -8.93 1.89 -21.55
C ASP A 269 -7.66 2.46 -22.21
N LYS A 270 -6.84 1.58 -22.79
CA LYS A 270 -5.59 1.94 -23.49
C LYS A 270 -5.83 2.48 -24.91
N ARG A 271 -6.83 3.34 -25.07
CA ARG A 271 -6.78 4.34 -26.14
C ARG A 271 -6.62 5.67 -25.45
N PRO A 272 -5.50 6.40 -25.61
CA PRO A 272 -5.44 7.77 -25.13
C PRO A 272 -6.55 8.54 -25.82
N GLN A 273 -7.66 8.77 -25.11
CA GLN A 273 -8.61 9.80 -25.50
C GLN A 273 -7.85 11.11 -25.38
N LYS A 274 -7.71 11.81 -26.51
CA LYS A 274 -7.23 13.19 -26.48
C LYS A 274 -8.32 14.02 -25.80
N PHE A 275 -8.11 14.35 -24.53
CA PHE A 275 -8.91 15.34 -23.84
C PHE A 275 -8.46 16.73 -24.27
N ALA A 276 -9.43 17.63 -24.48
CA ALA A 276 -9.13 19.00 -24.89
C ALA A 276 -8.53 19.81 -23.73
N ASP A 277 -8.95 19.52 -22.49
CA ASP A 277 -8.65 20.32 -21.32
C ASP A 277 -8.03 19.50 -20.18
N GLN A 278 -7.24 20.20 -19.36
CA GLN A 278 -6.69 19.69 -18.12
C GLN A 278 -6.92 20.71 -17.01
N LEU A 279 -7.59 20.29 -15.95
CA LEU A 279 -7.80 21.08 -14.74
C LEU A 279 -6.69 20.74 -13.72
N PRO A 280 -5.84 21.70 -13.32
CA PRO A 280 -4.79 21.45 -12.34
C PRO A 280 -5.39 21.21 -10.96
N ALA A 281 -4.75 20.35 -10.16
CA ALA A 281 -5.23 20.04 -8.81
C ALA A 281 -5.38 21.27 -7.90
N THR A 282 -4.57 22.32 -8.12
CA THR A 282 -4.62 23.60 -7.39
C THR A 282 -5.90 24.39 -7.59
N SER A 283 -6.67 24.11 -8.64
CA SER A 283 -7.94 24.79 -8.91
C SER A 283 -9.15 24.12 -8.23
N LEU A 284 -8.97 22.92 -7.66
CA LEU A 284 -10.05 22.18 -7.01
C LEU A 284 -10.33 22.72 -5.60
N HIS A 285 -11.58 23.05 -5.32
CA HIS A 285 -11.99 23.49 -4.00
C HIS A 285 -12.18 22.30 -3.05
N THR A 286 -11.43 22.29 -1.95
CA THR A 286 -11.39 21.18 -1.00
C THR A 286 -12.32 21.40 0.20
N TYR A 287 -13.16 20.41 0.48
CA TYR A 287 -13.93 20.29 1.71
C TYR A 287 -13.29 19.22 2.60
N GLY A 288 -13.18 19.49 3.90
CA GLY A 288 -12.39 18.69 4.83
C GLY A 288 -10.89 19.05 4.84
N ARG A 289 -10.08 18.29 5.56
CA ARG A 289 -8.65 18.59 5.72
C ARG A 289 -7.86 18.11 4.50
N GLY A 290 -7.23 19.05 3.82
CA GLY A 290 -6.36 18.83 2.67
C GLY A 290 -5.45 20.03 2.43
N LEU A 291 -4.41 19.85 1.61
CA LEU A 291 -3.52 20.95 1.22
C LEU A 291 -2.90 20.72 -0.16
N ILE A 292 -2.38 21.80 -0.74
CA ILE A 292 -1.52 21.74 -1.92
C ILE A 292 -0.09 21.51 -1.46
N ASN A 293 0.57 20.47 -1.98
CA ASN A 293 1.97 20.17 -1.68
C ASN A 293 2.94 20.95 -2.58
N ASP A 294 4.24 20.80 -2.35
CA ASP A 294 5.29 21.53 -3.07
C ASP A 294 5.27 21.26 -4.58
N ASP A 295 4.79 20.09 -4.99
CA ASP A 295 4.63 19.68 -6.40
C ASP A 295 3.35 20.22 -7.05
N GLN A 296 2.63 21.14 -6.40
CA GLN A 296 1.34 21.70 -6.85
C GLN A 296 0.23 20.64 -7.00
N GLN A 297 0.28 19.59 -6.19
CA GLN A 297 -0.71 18.51 -6.17
C GLN A 297 -1.59 18.64 -4.93
N LEU A 298 -2.85 18.24 -5.02
CA LEU A 298 -3.80 18.31 -3.92
C LEU A 298 -3.77 17.02 -3.09
N GLU A 299 -3.44 17.12 -1.81
CA GLU A 299 -3.56 16.05 -0.83
C GLU A 299 -4.92 16.11 -0.11
N LEU A 300 -5.76 15.10 -0.33
CA LEU A 300 -6.94 14.83 0.50
C LEU A 300 -6.52 13.96 1.68
N ILE A 301 -6.68 14.46 2.91
CA ILE A 301 -6.07 13.85 4.10
C ILE A 301 -7.13 13.22 5.00
N SER A 302 -8.07 14.01 5.52
CA SER A 302 -9.05 13.50 6.46
C SER A 302 -10.06 12.55 5.81
N SER A 303 -10.73 11.75 6.64
CA SER A 303 -11.89 10.96 6.23
C SER A 303 -12.90 11.87 5.52
N ALA A 304 -13.51 11.36 4.43
CA ALA A 304 -14.51 12.07 3.64
C ALA A 304 -14.09 13.45 3.09
N ALA A 305 -12.79 13.78 3.09
CA ALA A 305 -12.28 14.96 2.38
C ALA A 305 -12.60 14.84 0.89
N HIS A 306 -13.09 15.90 0.28
CA HIS A 306 -13.68 15.83 -1.05
C HIS A 306 -13.54 17.10 -1.88
N VAL A 307 -13.67 16.93 -3.20
CA VAL A 307 -13.61 17.97 -4.22
C VAL A 307 -14.67 17.73 -5.28
N GLY A 308 -15.07 18.80 -5.98
CA GLY A 308 -16.01 18.73 -7.09
C GLY A 308 -15.46 19.37 -8.36
N PHE A 309 -15.85 18.83 -9.50
CA PHE A 309 -15.64 19.43 -10.82
C PHE A 309 -16.76 19.02 -11.78
N SER A 310 -16.90 19.74 -12.89
CA SER A 310 -17.78 19.38 -14.00
C SER A 310 -16.98 19.11 -15.27
N PHE A 311 -17.54 18.30 -16.18
CA PHE A 311 -17.00 18.03 -17.50
C PHE A 311 -18.12 17.92 -18.53
N GLU A 312 -17.83 18.17 -19.80
CA GLU A 312 -18.73 17.94 -20.92
C GLU A 312 -18.32 16.69 -21.72
N GLY A 313 -19.30 15.87 -22.11
CA GLY A 313 -19.11 14.64 -22.86
C GLY A 313 -19.54 13.41 -22.08
N THR A 314 -18.91 12.28 -22.33
CA THR A 314 -19.24 10.99 -21.66
C THR A 314 -18.13 10.47 -20.77
N THR A 315 -16.94 11.07 -20.82
CA THR A 315 -15.74 10.54 -20.14
C THR A 315 -14.84 11.67 -19.65
N CYS A 316 -14.28 11.48 -18.45
CA CYS A 316 -13.12 12.23 -17.97
C CYS A 316 -12.18 11.31 -17.17
N GLU A 317 -10.96 11.75 -16.93
CA GLU A 317 -9.92 11.02 -16.20
C GLU A 317 -9.37 11.85 -15.05
N ILE A 318 -9.12 11.22 -13.91
CA ILE A 318 -8.49 11.86 -12.75
C ILE A 318 -7.18 11.13 -12.45
N ASP A 319 -6.05 11.84 -12.49
CA ASP A 319 -4.74 11.31 -12.10
C ASP A 319 -4.61 11.39 -10.58
N VAL A 320 -4.57 10.23 -9.93
CA VAL A 320 -4.48 10.09 -8.49
C VAL A 320 -3.32 9.18 -8.08
N ALA A 321 -2.82 9.40 -6.86
CA ALA A 321 -1.71 8.63 -6.32
C ALA A 321 -1.77 8.54 -4.79
N VAL A 322 -1.00 7.61 -4.24
CA VAL A 322 -0.63 7.61 -2.81
C VAL A 322 0.91 7.63 -2.66
N PRO A 323 1.47 8.18 -1.57
CA PRO A 323 2.92 8.36 -1.41
C PRO A 323 3.79 7.09 -1.35
N GLY A 324 3.21 5.89 -1.25
CA GLY A 324 3.94 4.62 -1.12
C GLY A 324 3.63 3.63 -2.24
N TRP A 325 4.66 2.99 -2.80
CA TRP A 325 4.56 2.16 -4.01
C TRP A 325 3.69 0.89 -3.85
N LEU A 326 3.71 0.26 -2.67
CA LEU A 326 2.83 -0.85 -2.25
C LEU A 326 1.65 -0.39 -1.37
N SER A 327 1.57 0.91 -1.07
CA SER A 327 0.45 1.45 -0.33
C SER A 327 -0.76 1.59 -1.25
N HIS A 328 -1.94 1.54 -0.65
CA HIS A 328 -3.16 1.94 -1.32
C HIS A 328 -4.06 2.70 -0.37
N ASN A 329 -5.01 3.43 -0.95
CA ASN A 329 -6.12 4.07 -0.27
C ASN A 329 -7.38 3.82 -1.10
N TYR A 330 -8.50 4.39 -0.67
CA TYR A 330 -9.74 4.31 -1.43
C TYR A 330 -10.36 5.68 -1.58
N MET A 331 -10.97 5.87 -2.74
CA MET A 331 -11.87 6.98 -3.03
C MET A 331 -13.23 6.41 -3.42
N GLN A 332 -14.26 7.24 -3.39
CA GLN A 332 -15.54 6.97 -4.04
C GLN A 332 -15.99 8.24 -4.75
N TYR A 333 -16.95 8.12 -5.65
CA TYR A 333 -17.42 9.26 -6.43
C TYR A 333 -18.92 9.23 -6.70
N GLU A 334 -19.46 10.43 -6.89
CA GLU A 334 -20.80 10.66 -7.43
C GLU A 334 -20.71 11.20 -8.85
N ILE A 335 -21.69 10.85 -9.69
CA ILE A 335 -21.96 11.52 -10.96
C ILE A 335 -23.37 12.08 -10.87
N ASP A 336 -23.54 13.39 -11.08
CA ASP A 336 -24.85 14.05 -11.06
C ASP A 336 -25.66 13.78 -9.78
N GLY A 337 -24.96 13.76 -8.64
CA GLY A 337 -25.54 13.48 -7.33
C GLY A 337 -25.86 12.01 -7.05
N VAL A 338 -25.55 11.10 -7.99
CA VAL A 338 -25.76 9.67 -7.85
C VAL A 338 -24.46 8.98 -7.44
N TYR A 339 -24.46 8.33 -6.27
CA TYR A 339 -23.36 7.49 -5.79
C TYR A 339 -23.01 6.41 -6.82
N GLN A 340 -21.72 6.20 -7.04
CA GLN A 340 -21.22 5.21 -7.98
C GLN A 340 -20.63 4.00 -7.23
N LYS A 341 -19.31 4.00 -7.05
CA LYS A 341 -18.59 2.90 -6.40
C LYS A 341 -17.36 3.42 -5.66
N ARG A 342 -16.82 2.59 -4.78
CA ARG A 342 -15.49 2.78 -4.23
C ARG A 342 -14.45 2.30 -5.24
N VAL A 343 -13.27 2.93 -5.19
CA VAL A 343 -12.17 2.73 -6.13
C VAL A 343 -10.89 2.70 -5.32
N ARG A 344 -10.14 1.60 -5.46
CA ARG A 344 -8.80 1.47 -4.89
C ARG A 344 -7.83 2.36 -5.64
N VAL A 345 -7.06 3.15 -4.91
CA VAL A 345 -6.02 4.06 -5.42
C VAL A 345 -4.66 3.55 -4.97
N SER A 346 -3.76 3.30 -5.92
CA SER A 346 -2.38 2.88 -5.66
C SER A 346 -1.40 4.03 -5.89
N SER A 347 -0.10 3.75 -5.89
CA SER A 347 0.96 4.76 -6.10
C SER A 347 0.87 5.55 -7.40
N LYS A 348 0.19 4.98 -8.41
CA LYS A 348 -0.22 5.67 -9.61
C LYS A 348 -1.50 5.03 -10.14
N SER A 349 -2.59 5.78 -10.18
CA SER A 349 -3.87 5.33 -10.71
C SER A 349 -4.51 6.44 -11.52
N ILE A 350 -5.22 6.10 -12.59
CA ILE A 350 -6.11 7.03 -13.27
C ILE A 350 -7.54 6.54 -13.02
N ILE A 351 -8.41 7.38 -12.49
CA ILE A 351 -9.83 7.07 -12.33
C ILE A 351 -10.55 7.57 -13.58
N THR A 352 -11.10 6.66 -14.39
CA THR A 352 -11.95 7.02 -15.53
C THR A 352 -13.41 7.12 -15.09
N ILE A 353 -13.97 8.32 -15.18
CA ILE A 353 -15.40 8.58 -14.99
C ILE A 353 -16.10 8.36 -16.32
N ARG A 354 -17.25 7.67 -16.31
CA ARG A 354 -18.09 7.45 -17.48
C ARG A 354 -19.52 7.83 -17.16
N ALA A 355 -20.08 8.75 -17.93
CA ALA A 355 -21.49 9.09 -17.89
C ALA A 355 -22.25 8.33 -18.99
N ASP A 356 -23.50 7.98 -18.72
CA ASP A 356 -24.32 7.14 -19.61
C ASP A 356 -24.69 7.82 -20.93
N LYS A 357 -24.71 9.16 -20.94
CA LYS A 357 -25.13 9.98 -22.08
C LYS A 357 -24.15 11.15 -22.26
N PRO A 358 -23.98 11.69 -23.47
CA PRO A 358 -23.25 12.94 -23.66
C PRO A 358 -23.99 14.09 -22.98
N GLY A 359 -23.28 14.94 -22.26
CA GLY A 359 -23.84 16.12 -21.62
C GLY A 359 -22.84 16.83 -20.72
N ILE A 360 -23.31 17.80 -19.94
CA ILE A 360 -22.55 18.38 -18.83
C ILE A 360 -22.84 17.53 -17.60
N HIS A 361 -21.78 17.00 -16.99
CA HIS A 361 -21.86 16.16 -15.81
C HIS A 361 -21.08 16.77 -14.67
N THR A 362 -21.58 16.58 -13.45
CA THR A 362 -20.90 16.95 -12.22
C THR A 362 -20.32 15.71 -11.55
N VAL A 363 -19.11 15.85 -11.01
CA VAL A 363 -18.42 14.78 -10.30
C VAL A 363 -17.99 15.28 -8.94
N TRP A 364 -18.32 14.52 -7.90
CA TRP A 364 -17.79 14.73 -6.55
C TRP A 364 -16.94 13.52 -6.15
N LEU A 365 -15.68 13.76 -5.78
CA LEU A 365 -14.70 12.75 -5.39
C LEU A 365 -14.45 12.83 -3.89
N TYR A 366 -14.54 11.70 -3.20
CA TYR A 366 -14.41 11.64 -1.74
C TYR A 366 -13.38 10.60 -1.34
N LYS A 367 -12.45 10.97 -0.47
CA LYS A 367 -11.56 10.01 0.19
C LYS A 367 -12.35 9.18 1.20
N THR A 368 -12.28 7.85 1.10
CA THR A 368 -13.06 6.96 1.98
C THR A 368 -12.26 6.43 3.16
N THR A 369 -10.93 6.45 3.08
CA THR A 369 -10.00 6.07 4.15
C THR A 369 -9.71 7.24 5.09
N GLU A 370 -9.10 6.97 6.25
CA GLU A 370 -8.84 7.99 7.28
C GLU A 370 -7.45 8.65 7.16
N ALA A 371 -7.19 9.68 7.96
CA ALA A 371 -5.93 10.43 7.91
C ALA A 371 -4.69 9.58 8.19
N HIS A 372 -4.78 8.61 9.11
CA HIS A 372 -3.69 7.69 9.44
C HIS A 372 -3.29 6.77 8.28
N THR A 373 -4.18 6.52 7.32
CA THR A 373 -3.86 5.75 6.10
C THR A 373 -3.01 6.54 5.10
N GLY A 374 -2.77 7.82 5.37
CA GLY A 374 -2.07 8.74 4.46
C GLY A 374 -3.02 9.45 3.50
N PRO A 375 -2.51 10.45 2.76
CA PRO A 375 -3.32 11.21 1.82
C PRO A 375 -3.60 10.43 0.54
N VAL A 376 -4.70 10.80 -0.12
CA VAL A 376 -4.85 10.56 -1.57
C VAL A 376 -4.47 11.85 -2.29
N ILE A 377 -3.54 11.74 -3.22
CA ILE A 377 -3.02 12.86 -4.00
C ILE A 377 -3.78 12.93 -5.32
N ILE A 378 -4.38 14.08 -5.63
CA ILE A 378 -4.90 14.41 -6.96
C ILE A 378 -3.84 15.25 -7.68
N ARG A 379 -3.41 14.81 -8.85
CA ARG A 379 -2.43 15.53 -9.69
C ARG A 379 -3.10 16.39 -10.75
N SER A 380 -4.11 15.85 -11.41
CA SER A 380 -4.88 16.58 -12.44
C SER A 380 -6.20 15.88 -12.76
N VAL A 381 -7.12 16.63 -13.36
CA VAL A 381 -8.30 16.08 -14.05
C VAL A 381 -8.17 16.39 -15.53
N ARG A 382 -8.47 15.43 -16.42
CA ARG A 382 -8.45 15.58 -17.88
C ARG A 382 -9.83 15.26 -18.44
N GLY A 383 -10.32 16.09 -19.35
CA GLY A 383 -11.70 16.05 -19.83
C GLY A 383 -11.95 17.13 -20.89
N ASN A 384 -13.20 17.33 -21.28
CA ASN A 384 -13.59 18.48 -22.09
C ASN A 384 -14.41 19.46 -21.24
N LYS A 385 -14.21 20.75 -21.46
CA LYS A 385 -14.84 21.88 -20.76
C LYS A 385 -14.87 21.70 -19.24
N LEU A 386 -13.70 21.36 -18.68
CA LEU A 386 -13.57 21.16 -17.25
C LEU A 386 -13.75 22.46 -16.47
N SER A 387 -14.48 22.40 -15.35
CA SER A 387 -14.60 23.54 -14.43
C SER A 387 -14.67 23.06 -12.98
N PRO A 388 -13.92 23.66 -12.03
CA PRO A 388 -13.99 23.28 -10.63
C PRO A 388 -15.35 23.69 -10.04
N LEU A 389 -15.87 22.87 -9.11
CA LEU A 389 -17.13 23.14 -8.43
C LEU A 389 -16.90 23.56 -6.98
N THR A 390 -17.80 24.38 -6.49
CA THR A 390 -17.99 24.66 -5.06
C THR A 390 -19.38 24.17 -4.65
N ARG A 391 -19.51 23.73 -3.39
CA ARG A 391 -20.82 23.49 -2.78
C ARG A 391 -21.54 24.83 -2.61
N PRO A 392 -22.88 24.82 -2.68
CA PRO A 392 -23.69 25.95 -2.26
C PRO A 392 -23.32 26.42 -0.85
N VAL A 393 -23.49 27.72 -0.59
CA VAL A 393 -23.37 28.27 0.76
C VAL A 393 -24.46 27.64 1.63
N ALA A 394 -24.04 26.78 2.56
CA ALA A 394 -24.89 26.06 3.49
C ALA A 394 -24.19 25.97 4.85
N PRO A 395 -24.94 25.78 5.95
CA PRO A 395 -24.35 25.53 7.26
C PRO A 395 -23.35 24.37 7.19
N MET A 396 -22.26 24.50 7.94
CA MET A 396 -21.18 23.53 8.00
C MET A 396 -21.14 22.86 9.37
N ILE A 397 -20.99 21.54 9.36
CA ILE A 397 -20.85 20.71 10.56
C ILE A 397 -19.46 20.06 10.56
N GLU A 398 -18.68 20.24 11.61
CA GLU A 398 -17.49 19.41 11.84
C GLU A 398 -17.86 18.22 12.72
N PHE A 399 -17.60 17.00 12.23
CA PHE A 399 -17.73 15.77 12.98
C PHE A 399 -16.35 15.35 13.50
N ILE A 400 -16.15 15.50 14.81
CA ILE A 400 -14.94 15.08 15.51
C ILE A 400 -15.21 13.72 16.17
N GLY A 401 -14.32 12.75 15.97
CA GLY A 401 -14.51 11.44 16.59
C GLY A 401 -13.38 10.45 16.37
N ASN A 402 -13.73 9.18 16.51
CA ASN A 402 -12.80 8.06 16.37
C ASN A 402 -13.10 7.21 15.13
N SER A 403 -12.77 5.92 15.18
CA SER A 403 -12.95 4.96 14.08
C SER A 403 -14.40 4.90 13.58
N ILE A 404 -15.38 5.04 14.47
CA ILE A 404 -16.81 5.09 14.12
C ILE A 404 -17.09 6.31 13.22
N THR A 405 -16.57 7.48 13.59
CA THR A 405 -16.77 8.72 12.82
C THR A 405 -15.99 8.69 11.50
N CYS A 406 -14.88 7.93 11.43
CA CYS A 406 -14.15 7.69 10.19
C CYS A 406 -14.86 6.73 9.21
N GLY A 407 -15.91 6.02 9.63
CA GLY A 407 -16.44 4.89 8.85
C GLY A 407 -15.43 3.75 8.70
N ALA A 408 -14.58 3.55 9.70
CA ALA A 408 -13.57 2.51 9.69
C ALA A 408 -14.24 1.13 9.78
N ALA A 409 -13.73 0.18 8.98
CA ALA A 409 -14.19 -1.20 8.95
C ALA A 409 -15.71 -1.39 8.69
N ALA A 410 -16.36 -0.40 8.07
CA ALA A 410 -17.82 -0.35 7.91
C ALA A 410 -18.35 -1.11 6.69
N ASP A 411 -17.58 -1.19 5.61
CA ASP A 411 -18.08 -1.66 4.30
C ASP A 411 -17.28 -2.86 3.78
N PRO A 412 -17.78 -4.09 4.03
CA PRO A 412 -17.16 -5.33 3.56
C PRO A 412 -17.52 -5.71 2.13
N SER A 413 -18.24 -4.87 1.38
CA SER A 413 -18.83 -5.25 0.08
C SER A 413 -17.77 -5.59 -0.98
N GLU A 414 -16.64 -4.88 -0.99
CA GLU A 414 -15.51 -5.18 -1.91
C GLU A 414 -14.47 -6.11 -1.28
N THR A 415 -14.23 -5.99 0.03
CA THR A 415 -13.23 -6.79 0.76
C THR A 415 -13.88 -7.38 2.01
N PRO A 416 -14.17 -8.69 2.02
CA PRO A 416 -14.83 -9.34 3.15
C PRO A 416 -14.10 -9.14 4.48
N CYS A 417 -14.85 -9.14 5.58
CA CYS A 417 -14.25 -9.09 6.91
C CYS A 417 -13.25 -10.25 7.13
N GLY A 418 -12.14 -9.96 7.79
CA GLY A 418 -11.06 -10.94 8.05
C GLY A 418 -10.10 -11.14 6.88
N THR A 419 -10.29 -10.42 5.77
CA THR A 419 -9.38 -10.39 4.62
C THR A 419 -8.85 -8.98 4.37
N GLY A 420 -7.75 -8.87 3.63
CA GLY A 420 -7.12 -7.58 3.31
C GLY A 420 -6.42 -6.93 4.52
N VAL A 421 -6.21 -5.63 4.44
CA VAL A 421 -5.62 -4.77 5.48
C VAL A 421 -6.68 -3.86 6.08
N TYR A 422 -6.42 -3.31 7.28
CA TYR A 422 -7.40 -2.56 8.09
C TYR A 422 -8.25 -1.53 7.32
N HIS A 423 -7.63 -0.79 6.40
CA HIS A 423 -8.30 0.29 5.68
C HIS A 423 -9.08 -0.14 4.43
N ASP A 424 -9.08 -1.44 4.08
CA ASP A 424 -9.82 -1.97 2.93
C ASP A 424 -11.33 -1.84 3.07
N GLN A 425 -11.83 -1.95 4.30
CA GLN A 425 -13.26 -1.84 4.60
C GLN A 425 -13.67 -0.43 5.04
N HIS A 426 -12.78 0.57 4.93
CA HIS A 426 -13.12 1.95 5.30
C HIS A 426 -14.08 2.57 4.27
N ASN A 427 -15.16 3.17 4.76
CA ASN A 427 -16.09 3.92 3.95
C ASN A 427 -16.61 5.16 4.67
N ALA A 428 -15.77 6.21 4.74
CA ALA A 428 -16.13 7.48 5.34
C ALA A 428 -17.35 8.16 4.67
N TYR A 429 -17.60 7.94 3.39
CA TYR A 429 -18.79 8.48 2.72
C TYR A 429 -20.10 7.92 3.32
N MET A 430 -20.07 6.65 3.72
CA MET A 430 -21.18 5.94 4.36
C MET A 430 -21.19 6.06 5.89
N ALA A 431 -20.26 6.79 6.50
CA ALA A 431 -20.28 7.05 7.93
C ALA A 431 -21.46 7.96 8.31
N TYR A 432 -21.92 7.86 9.57
CA TYR A 432 -23.10 8.57 10.06
C TYR A 432 -22.98 10.10 9.88
N GLY A 433 -21.81 10.69 10.15
CA GLY A 433 -21.61 12.15 10.09
C GLY A 433 -21.88 12.70 8.68
N PRO A 434 -21.16 12.22 7.64
CA PRO A 434 -21.43 12.58 6.26
C PRO A 434 -22.88 12.29 5.81
N ARG A 435 -23.51 11.19 6.27
CA ARG A 435 -24.92 10.91 5.97
C ARG A 435 -25.86 11.96 6.56
N VAL A 436 -25.69 12.31 7.84
CA VAL A 436 -26.45 13.36 8.52
C VAL A 436 -26.28 14.70 7.80
N ALA A 437 -25.05 15.08 7.44
CA ALA A 437 -24.80 16.32 6.73
C ALA A 437 -25.50 16.37 5.37
N ARG A 438 -25.43 15.29 4.57
CA ARG A 438 -26.15 15.20 3.29
C ARG A 438 -27.66 15.26 3.48
N ALA A 439 -28.22 14.56 4.48
CA ALA A 439 -29.65 14.61 4.78
C ALA A 439 -30.13 16.02 5.19
N LEU A 440 -29.27 16.80 5.83
CA LEU A 440 -29.55 18.19 6.23
C LEU A 440 -29.19 19.23 5.15
N ASN A 441 -28.69 18.81 3.98
CA ASN A 441 -28.10 19.70 2.97
C ASN A 441 -27.02 20.64 3.55
N ALA A 442 -26.24 20.13 4.51
CA ALA A 442 -25.15 20.84 5.17
C ALA A 442 -23.79 20.47 4.54
N ASN A 443 -22.86 21.43 4.54
CA ASN A 443 -21.46 21.15 4.28
C ASN A 443 -20.83 20.47 5.51
N TYR A 444 -19.72 19.76 5.34
CA TYR A 444 -19.12 19.05 6.47
C TYR A 444 -17.61 18.86 6.38
N ILE A 445 -17.03 18.69 7.57
CA ILE A 445 -15.65 18.24 7.79
C ILE A 445 -15.73 17.00 8.68
N VAL A 446 -14.89 15.99 8.43
CA VAL A 446 -14.72 14.86 9.35
C VAL A 446 -13.29 14.90 9.91
N SER A 447 -13.19 15.15 11.21
CA SER A 447 -11.95 15.20 11.96
C SER A 447 -11.88 13.98 12.90
N GLY A 448 -11.68 12.81 12.29
CA GLY A 448 -11.68 11.53 12.99
C GLY A 448 -10.33 10.81 12.93
N VAL A 449 -10.01 10.10 14.01
CA VAL A 449 -8.82 9.23 14.10
C VAL A 449 -9.18 7.91 14.77
N SER A 450 -8.98 6.79 14.08
CA SER A 450 -9.27 5.46 14.65
C SER A 450 -8.51 5.19 15.94
N GLY A 451 -9.22 4.60 16.91
CA GLY A 451 -8.65 4.32 18.22
C GLY A 451 -8.43 5.55 19.12
N MET A 452 -8.81 6.76 18.68
CA MET A 452 -8.56 7.99 19.44
C MET A 452 -9.63 8.27 20.50
N GLY A 453 -9.18 8.85 21.62
CA GLY A 453 -10.03 9.39 22.67
C GLY A 453 -9.66 10.84 22.98
N VAL A 454 -10.45 11.50 23.82
CA VAL A 454 -10.21 12.91 24.24
C VAL A 454 -9.20 12.99 25.38
N TYR A 455 -9.17 11.96 26.22
CA TYR A 455 -8.23 11.79 27.33
C TYR A 455 -7.09 10.87 26.88
N ARG A 456 -7.39 9.76 26.19
CA ARG A 456 -6.39 8.76 25.79
C ARG A 456 -6.87 7.81 24.69
N PRO A 457 -5.97 7.25 23.86
CA PRO A 457 -6.33 6.28 22.82
C PRO A 457 -6.68 4.89 23.40
N TRP A 458 -7.14 3.98 22.54
CA TRP A 458 -7.72 2.68 22.95
C TRP A 458 -6.72 1.71 23.61
N ASN A 459 -5.41 1.89 23.39
CA ASN A 459 -4.36 1.00 23.89
C ASN A 459 -3.08 1.75 24.29
N ALA A 460 -3.19 3.02 24.69
CA ALA A 460 -2.09 3.81 25.25
C ALA A 460 -2.65 4.97 26.09
N GLU A 461 -1.78 5.71 26.79
CA GLU A 461 -2.17 6.91 27.55
C GLU A 461 -2.05 8.21 26.71
N SER A 462 -1.33 8.19 25.59
CA SER A 462 -1.12 9.33 24.68
C SER A 462 -0.63 8.88 23.29
N PRO A 463 -0.70 9.73 22.25
CA PRO A 463 -1.39 11.02 22.20
C PRO A 463 -2.91 10.87 22.11
N SER A 464 -3.63 11.89 22.61
CA SER A 464 -5.09 12.03 22.55
C SER A 464 -5.51 13.08 21.51
N MET A 465 -6.81 13.16 21.19
CA MET A 465 -7.32 14.05 20.13
C MET A 465 -6.94 15.52 20.36
N ASP A 466 -6.92 15.99 21.61
CA ASP A 466 -6.53 17.36 21.96
C ASP A 466 -5.09 17.71 21.53
N LYS A 467 -4.20 16.72 21.40
CA LYS A 467 -2.81 16.91 20.94
C LYS A 467 -2.66 16.89 19.43
N LEU A 468 -3.57 16.20 18.75
CA LEU A 468 -3.48 15.96 17.30
C LEU A 468 -4.36 16.91 16.49
N TYR A 469 -5.42 17.44 17.11
CA TYR A 469 -6.49 18.17 16.45
C TYR A 469 -6.04 19.41 15.69
N GLU A 470 -4.97 20.08 16.13
CA GLU A 470 -4.43 21.26 15.45
C GLU A 470 -3.60 20.93 14.21
N GLN A 471 -3.28 19.66 13.98
CA GLN A 471 -2.50 19.21 12.82
C GLN A 471 -3.40 18.76 11.68
N THR A 472 -3.07 19.15 10.46
CA THR A 472 -3.85 18.81 9.25
C THR A 472 -3.97 17.28 9.08
N ASP A 473 -2.91 16.54 9.40
CA ASP A 473 -2.80 15.09 9.25
C ASP A 473 -2.93 14.30 10.56
N PHE A 474 -3.25 14.97 11.66
CA PHE A 474 -3.43 14.39 12.99
C PHE A 474 -2.22 13.58 13.49
N LYS A 475 -0.99 14.02 13.19
CA LYS A 475 0.24 13.38 13.70
C LYS A 475 0.91 14.23 14.77
N GLU A 476 1.35 13.59 15.86
CA GLU A 476 1.92 14.25 17.05
C GLU A 476 3.14 15.14 16.75
N LYS A 477 3.95 14.76 15.76
CA LYS A 477 5.16 15.47 15.34
C LYS A 477 5.01 16.11 13.96
N SER A 478 3.78 16.39 13.55
CA SER A 478 3.53 17.10 12.29
C SER A 478 3.94 18.56 12.40
N THR A 479 4.54 19.08 11.34
CA THR A 479 4.75 20.52 11.15
C THR A 479 3.61 21.17 10.37
N ARG A 480 2.58 20.40 9.98
CA ARG A 480 1.51 20.80 9.07
C ARG A 480 0.28 21.28 9.85
N ALA A 481 0.36 22.47 10.44
CA ALA A 481 -0.75 23.07 11.17
C ALA A 481 -2.00 23.24 10.29
N TRP A 482 -3.17 22.93 10.84
CA TRP A 482 -4.45 23.18 10.19
C TRP A 482 -4.81 24.66 10.27
N ASP A 483 -5.21 25.22 9.13
CA ASP A 483 -5.75 26.57 9.06
C ASP A 483 -7.25 26.57 9.35
N PHE A 484 -7.58 26.90 10.60
CA PHE A 484 -8.94 26.95 11.11
C PHE A 484 -9.81 28.04 10.46
N THR A 485 -9.25 28.93 9.65
CA THR A 485 -10.02 29.96 8.93
C THR A 485 -10.57 29.48 7.60
N LYS A 486 -10.03 28.39 7.04
CA LYS A 486 -10.43 27.88 5.71
C LYS A 486 -11.88 27.42 5.64
N GLN A 487 -12.34 26.76 6.70
CA GLN A 487 -13.66 26.16 6.78
C GLN A 487 -14.15 26.30 8.22
N VAL A 488 -15.19 27.12 8.40
CA VAL A 488 -15.70 27.53 9.72
C VAL A 488 -17.06 26.87 9.96
N PRO A 489 -17.14 25.83 10.81
CA PRO A 489 -18.39 25.16 11.13
C PRO A 489 -19.28 26.02 12.04
N GLN A 490 -20.59 25.93 11.84
CA GLN A 490 -21.59 26.47 12.78
C GLN A 490 -21.91 25.45 13.89
N ILE A 491 -21.66 24.16 13.65
CA ILE A 491 -21.86 23.08 14.61
C ILE A 491 -20.59 22.22 14.68
N VAL A 492 -20.10 21.96 15.88
CA VAL A 492 -19.03 20.98 16.13
C VAL A 492 -19.63 19.81 16.90
N SER A 493 -19.76 18.67 16.24
CA SER A 493 -20.26 17.41 16.79
C SER A 493 -19.11 16.54 17.26
N ILE A 494 -19.07 16.18 18.54
CA ILE A 494 -17.97 15.42 19.15
C ILE A 494 -18.48 14.06 19.65
N ALA A 495 -18.02 12.99 19.02
CA ALA A 495 -18.32 11.60 19.38
C ALA A 495 -17.03 10.88 19.82
N LEU A 496 -16.53 11.24 21.00
CA LEU A 496 -15.35 10.66 21.66
C LEU A 496 -15.72 10.09 23.04
N GLY A 497 -14.98 9.08 23.49
CA GLY A 497 -15.24 8.36 24.74
C GLY A 497 -15.10 6.85 24.64
N THR A 498 -15.40 6.25 23.47
CA THR A 498 -15.29 4.79 23.25
C THR A 498 -13.93 4.25 23.63
N ASN A 499 -12.87 4.92 23.17
CA ASN A 499 -11.50 4.45 23.34
C ASN A 499 -10.92 4.83 24.70
N ASP A 500 -11.41 5.91 25.31
CA ASP A 500 -11.04 6.34 26.66
C ASP A 500 -11.47 5.29 27.71
N LEU A 501 -12.65 4.70 27.51
CA LEU A 501 -13.24 3.63 28.30
C LEU A 501 -12.77 2.21 27.92
N SER A 502 -12.05 2.06 26.80
CA SER A 502 -11.51 0.76 26.39
C SER A 502 -10.57 0.19 27.46
N ARG A 503 -10.61 -1.14 27.61
CA ARG A 503 -9.69 -1.89 28.49
C ARG A 503 -8.36 -2.25 27.80
N GLY A 504 -8.17 -1.81 26.55
CA GLY A 504 -6.99 -2.14 25.75
C GLY A 504 -6.97 -3.60 25.29
N ASP A 505 -5.78 -4.07 24.93
CA ASP A 505 -5.52 -5.44 24.47
C ASP A 505 -5.27 -6.44 25.61
N GLY A 506 -5.34 -5.98 26.86
CA GLY A 506 -5.02 -6.78 28.06
C GLY A 506 -3.52 -7.05 28.26
N LYS A 507 -2.65 -6.51 27.41
CA LYS A 507 -1.18 -6.67 27.46
C LYS A 507 -0.50 -5.34 27.78
N THR A 508 -0.97 -4.26 27.17
CA THR A 508 -0.45 -2.92 27.37
C THR A 508 -0.95 -2.40 28.70
N GLN A 509 -0.02 -2.07 29.60
CA GLN A 509 -0.36 -1.55 30.92
C GLN A 509 -1.11 -0.22 30.77
N ARG A 510 -2.26 -0.12 31.44
CA ARG A 510 -3.13 1.05 31.36
C ARG A 510 -3.78 1.32 32.71
N ALA A 511 -3.90 2.59 33.06
CA ALA A 511 -4.61 2.96 34.29
C ALA A 511 -6.12 2.67 34.14
N PRO A 512 -6.83 2.37 35.24
CA PRO A 512 -8.30 2.38 35.24
C PRO A 512 -8.85 3.70 34.68
N PHE A 513 -10.06 3.65 34.11
CA PHE A 513 -10.71 4.87 33.64
C PHE A 513 -11.00 5.81 34.83
N ASP A 514 -10.58 7.07 34.68
CA ASP A 514 -10.82 8.13 35.66
C ASP A 514 -11.77 9.16 35.05
N SER A 515 -13.00 9.21 35.58
CA SER A 515 -14.05 10.12 35.11
C SER A 515 -13.71 11.60 35.36
N ALA A 516 -13.01 11.93 36.44
CA ALA A 516 -12.63 13.31 36.75
C ALA A 516 -11.56 13.80 35.76
N VAL A 517 -10.58 12.96 35.43
CA VAL A 517 -9.58 13.27 34.41
C VAL A 517 -10.22 13.38 33.03
N PHE A 518 -11.10 12.45 32.68
CA PHE A 518 -11.84 12.48 31.41
C PHE A 518 -12.63 13.79 31.25
N VAL A 519 -13.46 14.15 32.23
CA VAL A 519 -14.25 15.39 32.21
C VAL A 519 -13.34 16.61 32.10
N LYS A 520 -12.25 16.68 32.87
CA LYS A 520 -11.28 17.78 32.81
C LYS A 520 -10.66 17.92 31.42
N ARG A 521 -10.24 16.81 30.80
CA ARG A 521 -9.63 16.80 29.46
C ARG A 521 -10.64 17.16 28.38
N TYR A 522 -11.87 16.67 28.49
CA TYR A 522 -12.94 17.02 27.55
C TYR A 522 -13.28 18.51 27.60
N ILE A 523 -13.41 19.09 28.80
CA ILE A 523 -13.61 20.55 28.96
C ILE A 523 -12.45 21.33 28.33
N ALA A 524 -11.20 20.90 28.55
CA ALA A 524 -10.04 21.55 27.93
C ALA A 524 -10.08 21.46 26.40
N PHE A 525 -10.51 20.33 25.85
CA PHE A 525 -10.68 20.17 24.41
C PHE A 525 -11.79 21.06 23.85
N VAL A 526 -12.93 21.18 24.53
CA VAL A 526 -14.01 22.10 24.11
C VAL A 526 -13.55 23.56 24.18
N LYS A 527 -12.74 23.94 25.18
CA LYS A 527 -12.12 25.28 25.23
C LYS A 527 -11.17 25.52 24.04
N LEU A 528 -10.37 24.51 23.66
CA LEU A 528 -9.55 24.57 22.45
C LEU A 528 -10.44 24.82 21.22
N LEU A 529 -11.53 24.05 21.06
CA LEU A 529 -12.48 24.24 19.97
C LEU A 529 -13.10 25.63 19.95
N LYS A 530 -13.55 26.16 21.10
CA LYS A 530 -14.09 27.52 21.22
C LYS A 530 -13.05 28.59 20.89
N SER A 531 -11.76 28.34 21.12
CA SER A 531 -10.70 29.26 20.71
C SER A 531 -10.52 29.34 19.18
N LYS A 532 -10.89 28.28 18.45
CA LYS A 532 -10.82 28.23 16.98
C LYS A 532 -12.14 28.65 16.33
N TYR A 533 -13.26 28.21 16.91
CA TYR A 533 -14.61 28.39 16.43
C TYR A 533 -15.52 28.99 17.51
N PRO A 534 -15.34 30.27 17.86
CA PRO A 534 -16.05 30.88 18.99
C PRO A 534 -17.58 30.88 18.81
N ALA A 535 -18.07 31.04 17.58
CA ALA A 535 -19.50 31.08 17.27
C ALA A 535 -20.16 29.69 17.10
N ALA A 536 -19.39 28.60 17.09
CA ALA A 536 -19.93 27.28 16.83
C ALA A 536 -20.73 26.75 18.03
N GLN A 537 -21.90 26.17 17.78
CA GLN A 537 -22.60 25.37 18.77
C GLN A 537 -21.89 24.01 18.91
N VAL A 538 -21.66 23.57 20.14
CA VAL A 538 -21.05 22.26 20.41
C VAL A 538 -22.16 21.24 20.65
N ALA A 539 -22.04 20.07 20.03
CA ALA A 539 -22.89 18.91 20.29
C ALA A 539 -22.02 17.76 20.81
N LEU A 540 -22.35 17.25 22.00
CA LEU A 540 -21.66 16.12 22.63
C LEU A 540 -22.47 14.85 22.41
N LEU A 541 -21.84 13.87 21.78
CA LEU A 541 -22.46 12.61 21.40
C LEU A 541 -21.86 11.46 22.21
N SER A 542 -22.70 10.55 22.69
CA SER A 542 -22.21 9.28 23.25
C SER A 542 -21.72 8.33 22.15
N SER A 543 -21.37 7.11 22.53
CA SER A 543 -21.01 6.05 21.59
C SER A 543 -22.08 4.97 21.59
N ALA A 544 -22.55 4.59 20.40
CA ALA A 544 -23.48 3.48 20.23
C ALA A 544 -22.85 2.11 20.61
N MET A 545 -21.52 2.03 20.66
CA MET A 545 -20.77 0.81 20.99
C MET A 545 -20.47 0.64 22.49
N VAL A 546 -20.60 1.69 23.29
CA VAL A 546 -20.38 1.60 24.74
C VAL A 546 -21.68 1.13 25.39
N GLN A 547 -21.59 0.06 26.18
CA GLN A 547 -22.75 -0.64 26.76
C GLN A 547 -22.67 -0.72 28.29
N GLY A 548 -23.77 -1.13 28.92
CA GLY A 548 -23.83 -1.43 30.36
C GLY A 548 -23.41 -0.25 31.25
N ASN A 549 -22.66 -0.53 32.31
CA ASN A 549 -22.23 0.49 33.26
C ASN A 549 -21.32 1.56 32.62
N ASP A 550 -20.46 1.18 31.69
CA ASP A 550 -19.54 2.12 31.01
C ASP A 550 -20.32 3.16 30.19
N ARG A 551 -21.50 2.78 29.67
CA ARG A 551 -22.42 3.70 28.99
C ARG A 551 -22.93 4.77 29.96
N ASN A 552 -23.44 4.33 31.12
CA ASN A 552 -23.95 5.25 32.15
C ASN A 552 -22.85 6.21 32.61
N VAL A 553 -21.63 5.69 32.79
CA VAL A 553 -20.46 6.51 33.15
C VAL A 553 -20.16 7.54 32.07
N LEU A 554 -20.14 7.14 30.78
CA LEU A 554 -19.90 8.07 29.68
C LEU A 554 -20.97 9.18 29.62
N GLU A 555 -22.24 8.81 29.64
CA GLU A 555 -23.36 9.76 29.56
C GLU A 555 -23.34 10.75 30.74
N ASN A 556 -23.07 10.28 31.95
CA ASN A 556 -22.90 11.15 33.13
C ASN A 556 -21.72 12.10 32.99
N CYS A 557 -20.59 11.63 32.44
CA CYS A 557 -19.45 12.49 32.15
C CYS A 557 -19.81 13.56 31.12
N LEU A 558 -20.51 13.20 30.03
CA LEU A 558 -20.92 14.15 28.99
C LEU A 558 -21.91 15.19 29.51
N ASN A 559 -22.88 14.81 30.35
CA ASN A 559 -23.76 15.75 31.05
C ASN A 559 -22.96 16.73 31.92
N THR A 560 -21.98 16.22 32.67
CA THR A 560 -21.10 17.08 33.49
C THR A 560 -20.28 18.05 32.64
N VAL A 561 -19.74 17.60 31.50
CA VAL A 561 -19.01 18.46 30.57
C VAL A 561 -19.93 19.54 30.00
N LYS A 562 -21.14 19.17 29.54
CA LYS A 562 -22.15 20.10 29.04
C LYS A 562 -22.43 21.21 30.06
N ASP A 563 -22.80 20.84 31.29
CA ASP A 563 -23.16 21.82 32.33
C ASP A 563 -21.99 22.77 32.63
N LYS A 564 -20.76 22.25 32.71
CA LYS A 564 -19.57 23.07 32.94
C LYS A 564 -19.28 24.02 31.78
N ILE A 565 -19.47 23.58 30.53
CA ILE A 565 -19.25 24.42 29.36
C ILE A 565 -20.34 25.50 29.25
N ASP A 566 -21.61 25.18 29.46
CA ASP A 566 -22.69 26.17 29.44
C ASP A 566 -22.49 27.26 30.51
N ILE A 567 -21.99 26.90 31.70
CA ILE A 567 -21.61 27.88 32.74
C ILE A 567 -20.43 28.74 32.31
N LEU A 568 -19.45 28.17 31.60
CA LEU A 568 -18.26 28.91 31.14
C LEU A 568 -18.57 29.86 29.98
N TYR A 569 -19.61 29.58 29.20
CA TYR A 569 -19.99 30.35 28.00
C TYR A 569 -21.51 30.66 28.00
N PRO A 570 -22.00 31.45 28.97
CA PRO A 570 -23.45 31.67 29.16
C PRO A 570 -24.12 32.46 28.02
N GLY A 571 -23.34 33.11 27.14
CA GLY A 571 -23.84 33.81 25.95
C GLY A 571 -23.89 32.96 24.69
N ASP A 572 -23.35 31.75 24.71
CA ASP A 572 -23.35 30.84 23.57
C ASP A 572 -24.68 30.07 23.48
N LYS A 573 -24.95 29.48 22.31
CA LYS A 573 -26.01 28.46 22.23
C LYS A 573 -25.65 27.31 23.18
N PRO A 574 -26.61 26.82 24.00
CA PRO A 574 -26.34 25.71 24.90
C PRO A 574 -25.75 24.50 24.18
N VAL A 575 -24.82 23.83 24.84
CA VAL A 575 -24.24 22.59 24.37
C VAL A 575 -25.35 21.56 24.19
N ALA A 576 -25.49 21.03 22.97
CA ALA A 576 -26.44 19.97 22.68
C ALA A 576 -25.88 18.62 23.15
N ILE A 577 -26.76 17.71 23.55
CA ILE A 577 -26.41 16.32 23.85
C ILE A 577 -27.23 15.39 22.97
N TYR A 578 -26.60 14.34 22.48
CA TYR A 578 -27.29 13.23 21.85
C TYR A 578 -26.71 11.90 22.30
N PHE A 579 -27.56 11.05 22.87
CA PHE A 579 -27.16 9.72 23.32
C PHE A 579 -27.68 8.66 22.36
N PHE A 580 -26.76 7.98 21.66
CA PHE A 580 -27.14 6.91 20.74
C PHE A 580 -27.77 5.74 21.50
N THR A 581 -28.78 5.10 20.92
CA THR A 581 -29.22 3.78 21.39
C THR A 581 -28.05 2.80 21.32
N SER A 582 -27.92 1.94 22.33
CA SER A 582 -26.86 0.93 22.33
C SER A 582 -27.10 -0.05 21.19
N MET A 583 -26.03 -0.44 20.50
CA MET A 583 -26.11 -1.42 19.42
C MET A 583 -25.00 -2.46 19.54
N GLN A 584 -25.26 -3.62 18.97
CA GLN A 584 -24.23 -4.61 18.67
C GLN A 584 -23.71 -4.34 17.26
N ALA A 585 -22.45 -3.92 17.17
CA ALA A 585 -21.79 -3.62 15.91
C ALA A 585 -21.69 -4.86 14.99
N ARG A 586 -22.08 -4.72 13.72
CA ARG A 586 -22.14 -5.81 12.74
C ARG A 586 -21.07 -5.73 11.63
N GLY A 587 -20.24 -4.71 11.64
CA GLY A 587 -19.14 -4.51 10.69
C GLY A 587 -17.87 -5.27 11.10
N CYS A 588 -16.80 -5.06 10.34
CA CYS A 588 -15.56 -5.79 10.55
C CYS A 588 -14.86 -5.34 11.83
N SER A 589 -14.08 -6.23 12.45
CA SER A 589 -13.29 -5.92 13.65
C SER A 589 -14.11 -5.26 14.77
N GLY A 590 -15.39 -5.64 14.89
CA GLY A 590 -16.32 -5.13 15.89
C GLY A 590 -16.79 -3.68 15.67
N HIS A 591 -16.62 -3.11 14.47
CA HIS A 591 -17.08 -1.75 14.14
C HIS A 591 -18.50 -1.74 13.56
N PRO A 592 -19.22 -0.60 13.55
CA PRO A 592 -20.53 -0.50 12.91
C PRO A 592 -20.42 -0.73 11.40
N ASN A 593 -21.36 -1.47 10.81
CA ASN A 593 -21.40 -1.61 9.35
C ASN A 593 -22.15 -0.43 8.67
N VAL A 594 -22.25 -0.46 7.34
CA VAL A 594 -22.97 0.56 6.55
C VAL A 594 -24.42 0.73 6.99
N GLU A 595 -25.11 -0.34 7.39
CA GLU A 595 -26.50 -0.31 7.87
C GLU A 595 -26.62 0.23 9.30
N ASP A 596 -25.66 -0.06 10.18
CA ASP A 596 -25.60 0.51 11.54
C ASP A 596 -25.34 2.03 11.50
N HIS A 597 -24.68 2.52 10.44
CA HIS A 597 -24.42 3.94 10.20
C HIS A 597 -25.61 4.70 9.60
N ALA A 598 -26.58 4.01 9.02
CA ALA A 598 -27.77 4.59 8.42
C ALA A 598 -28.85 4.82 9.47
#